data_AF-A0A5N8VWJ0-F1
#
_entry.id   AF-A0A5N8VWJ0-F1
#
_cell.length_a   1.000
_cell.length_b   1.000
_cell.length_c   1.000
_cell.angle_alpha   90.00
_cell.angle_beta   90.00
_cell.angle_gamma   90.00
#
_symmetry.space_group_name_H-M   'P 1'
#
loop_
_entity.id
_entity.type
_entity.pdbx_description
1 polymer ?
#
loop_
_entity_poly.entity_id
_entity_poly.type
_entity_poly.pdbx_seq_one_letter_code
_entity_poly.pdbx_strand_id
1 'polypeptide(L)' 'MQLRYNFRVYPEPAQRDALARAFGCARVVFNDGLRARREAHA' A
#
# COMPACT_ATOMS: atom_id res chain seq x y z
N MET A 1 -16.24 -12.00 -3.96
CA MET A 1 -15.56 -12.03 -5.27
C MET A 1 -14.12 -11.56 -5.08
N GLN A 2 -13.14 -12.47 -5.04
CA GLN A 2 -11.73 -12.11 -4.98
C GLN A 2 -11.19 -12.04 -6.42
N LEU A 3 -11.36 -10.89 -7.07
CA LEU A 3 -10.73 -10.62 -8.37
C LEU A 3 -9.23 -10.43 -8.15
N ARG A 4 -8.46 -11.51 -8.23
CA ARG A 4 -7.03 -11.40 -8.43
C ARG A 4 -6.80 -11.08 -9.91
N TYR A 5 -6.54 -9.80 -10.19
CA TYR A 5 -6.03 -9.41 -11.49
C TYR A 5 -4.67 -10.11 -11.70
N ASN A 6 -4.63 -11.08 -12.61
CA ASN A 6 -3.41 -11.79 -12.99
C ASN A 6 -2.51 -10.96 -13.93
N PHE A 7 -2.62 -9.64 -13.88
CA PHE A 7 -1.77 -8.76 -14.66
C PHE A 7 -0.43 -8.58 -13.94
N ARG A 8 0.67 -8.90 -14.62
CA ARG A 8 2.02 -8.62 -14.13
C ARG A 8 2.48 -7.29 -14.70
N VAL A 9 2.82 -6.37 -13.82
CA VAL A 9 3.45 -5.09 -14.18
C VAL A 9 4.96 -5.29 -14.23
N TYR A 10 5.60 -4.88 -15.31
CA TYR A 10 7.07 -4.86 -15.46
C TYR A 10 7.54 -3.40 -15.55
N PRO A 11 7.78 -2.74 -14.40
CA PRO A 11 8.13 -1.33 -14.36
C PRO A 11 9.60 -1.07 -14.70
N GLU A 12 9.84 0.01 -15.43
CA GLU A 12 11.17 0.59 -15.64
C GLU A 12 11.76 1.11 -14.30
N PRO A 13 13.09 1.28 -14.19
CA PRO A 13 13.74 1.70 -12.95
C PRO A 13 13.10 2.94 -12.29
N ALA A 14 12.85 3.99 -13.06
CA ALA A 14 12.22 5.21 -12.54
C ALA A 14 10.77 4.98 -12.04
N GLN A 15 10.04 4.06 -12.66
CA GLN A 15 8.69 3.69 -12.22
C GLN A 15 8.73 2.91 -10.91
N ARG A 16 9.75 2.05 -10.72
CA ARG A 16 9.95 1.33 -9.44
C ARG A 16 10.16 2.30 -8.29
N ASP A 17 10.96 3.33 -8.50
CA ASP A 17 11.21 4.36 -7.49
C ASP A 17 9.95 5.15 -7.16
N ALA A 18 9.19 5.55 -8.19
CA ALA A 18 7.92 6.23 -8.01
C ALA A 18 6.89 5.37 -7.23
N LEU A 19 6.77 4.09 -7.59
CA LEU A 19 5.90 3.12 -6.91
C LEU A 19 6.33 2.89 -5.46
N ALA A 20 7.64 2.76 -5.20
CA ALA A 20 8.16 2.58 -3.85
C ALA A 20 7.80 3.76 -2.94
N ARG A 21 7.90 5.00 -3.44
CA ARG A 21 7.49 6.20 -2.71
C ARG A 21 5.98 6.20 -2.45
N ALA A 22 5.18 5.94 -3.48
CA ALA A 22 3.72 5.93 -3.35
C ALA A 22 3.23 4.88 -2.35
N PHE A 23 3.69 3.63 -2.47
CA PHE A 23 3.30 2.55 -1.55
C PHE A 23 3.88 2.74 -0.16
N GLY A 24 5.06 3.36 -0.03
CA GLY A 24 5.63 3.78 1.25
C GLY A 24 4.71 4.75 1.98
N CYS A 25 4.29 5.83 1.33
CA CYS A 25 3.37 6.82 1.88
C CYS A 25 2.02 6.18 2.27
N ALA A 26 1.44 5.36 1.38
CA ALA A 26 0.18 4.69 1.65
C ALA A 26 0.26 3.74 2.86
N ARG A 27 1.39 3.04 3.03
CA ARG A 27 1.61 2.12 4.15
C ARG A 27 1.64 2.84 5.50
N VAL A 28 2.23 4.03 5.57
CA VAL A 28 2.26 4.82 6.81
C VAL A 28 0.83 5.19 7.23
N VAL A 29 0.07 5.82 6.32
CA VAL A 29 -1.32 6.24 6.59
C VAL A 29 -2.21 5.04 6.96
N PHE A 30 -2.05 3.91 6.28
CA PHE A 30 -2.78 2.69 6.59
C PHE A 30 -2.48 2.19 8.01
N ASN A 31 -1.20 2.16 8.40
CA ASN A 31 -0.80 1.70 9.73
C ASN A 31 -1.27 2.65 10.84
N ASP A 32 -1.25 3.97 10.58
CA ASP A 32 -1.80 4.96 11.51
C ASP A 32 -3.30 4.77 11.73
N GLY A 33 -4.06 4.59 10.65
CA GLY A 33 -5.49 4.27 10.75
C GLY A 33 -5.75 2.95 11.47
N LEU A 34 -4.94 1.93 11.21
CA LEU A 34 -5.06 0.64 11.88
C LEU A 34 -4.79 0.75 13.38
N ARG A 35 -3.78 1.54 13.77
CA ARG A 35 -3.46 1.83 15.17
C ARG A 35 -4.62 2.57 15.85
N ALA A 36 -5.09 3.67 15.26
CA ALA A 36 -6.21 4.44 15.81
C ALA A 36 -7.46 3.57 16.01
N ARG A 37 -7.75 2.69 15.06
CA ARG A 37 -8.85 1.72 15.20
C ARG A 37 -8.64 0.76 16.37
N ARG A 38 -7.42 0.22 16.54
CA ARG A 38 -7.12 -0.69 17.66
C ARG A 38 -7.27 0.00 19.01
N GLU A 39 -6.79 1.24 19.12
CA GLU A 39 -6.91 2.05 20.34
C GLU A 39 -8.38 2.34 20.68
N ALA A 40 -9.22 2.61 19.69
CA ALA A 40 -10.66 2.83 19.91
C ALA A 40 -11.43 1.57 20.37
N HIS A 41 -10.85 0.39 20.24
CA HIS A 41 -11.46 -0.90 20.61
C HIS A 41 -10.69 -1.64 21.72
N ALA A 42 -9.71 -0.98 22.36
CA ALA A 42 -8.99 -1.49 23.52
C ALA A 42 -9.72 -1.14 24.82
#